data_AF-A0A7R9YIN6-F1
#
_entry.id   AF-A0A7R9YIN6-F1
#
_cell.length_a   1.000
_cell.length_b   1.000
_cell.length_c   1.000
_cell.angle_alpha   90.00
_cell.angle_beta   90.00
_cell.angle_gamma   90.00
#
_symmetry.space_group_name_H-M   'P 1'
#
loop_
_entity.id
_entity.type
_entity.pdbx_description
1 polymer ?
#
loop_
_entity_poly.entity_id
_entity_poly.type
_entity_poly.pdbx_seq_one_letter_code
_entity_poly.pdbx_strand_id
1 'polypeptide(L)'
;MRNERGLGPDPTEVRVDACLAAFAEIARAFAVCGCCLSCCGCATRCCVEPGSDAADAGADCSRLGGACSRIASAIYRGMWHVRNVAIACMSAQMAYEADLPHALGARTAEIWEGEAKASRRAYGGEGRGECQQARVSG
;
A
#
# COMPACT_ATOMS: atom_id res chain seq x y z
N MET A 1 12.51 2.40 14.66
CA MET A 1 11.13 2.93 14.78
C MET A 1 10.00 1.89 14.72
N ARG A 2 9.89 0.99 13.72
CA ARG A 2 8.79 -0.03 13.65
C ARG A 2 9.00 -1.23 14.58
N ASN A 3 10.21 -1.83 14.54
CA ASN A 3 10.63 -2.89 15.47
C ASN A 3 10.72 -2.42 16.94
N GLU A 4 10.94 -1.12 17.16
CA GLU A 4 11.00 -0.51 18.50
C GLU A 4 9.62 -0.36 19.16
N ARG A 5 8.53 -0.41 18.36
CA ARG A 5 7.14 -0.32 18.86
C ARG A 5 6.43 -1.68 18.94
N GLY A 6 7.11 -2.78 18.60
CA GLY A 6 6.51 -4.13 18.61
C GLY A 6 5.38 -4.33 17.60
N LEU A 7 5.23 -3.42 16.62
CA LEU A 7 4.22 -3.52 15.57
C LEU A 7 4.74 -4.50 14.51
N GLY A 8 4.10 -5.67 14.42
CA GLY A 8 4.41 -6.70 13.43
C GLY A 8 4.23 -6.23 11.97
N PRO A 9 4.43 -7.13 10.99
CA PRO A 9 4.22 -6.80 9.59
C PRO A 9 2.77 -6.36 9.35
N ASP A 10 2.57 -5.28 8.59
CA ASP A 10 1.25 -4.76 8.29
C ASP A 10 0.53 -5.78 7.40
N PRO A 11 -0.71 -6.18 7.72
CA PRO A 11 -1.40 -7.22 6.96
C PRO A 11 -1.59 -6.85 5.47
N THR A 12 -1.60 -5.56 5.13
CA THR A 12 -1.66 -5.07 3.75
C THR A 12 -0.33 -5.24 3.04
N GLU A 13 0.79 -4.93 3.71
CA GLU A 13 2.15 -5.17 3.19
C GLU A 13 2.35 -6.66 2.88
N VAL A 14 1.97 -7.55 3.80
CA VAL A 14 2.06 -9.01 3.61
C VAL A 14 1.25 -9.48 2.39
N ARG A 15 0.03 -8.94 2.23
CA ARG A 15 -0.83 -9.28 1.08
C ARG A 15 -0.28 -8.78 -0.24
N VAL A 16 0.27 -7.57 -0.26
CA VAL A 16 0.90 -7.00 -1.46
C VAL A 16 2.14 -7.81 -1.84
N ASP A 17 3.00 -8.14 -0.89
CA ASP A 17 4.21 -8.93 -1.14
C ASP A 17 3.89 -10.35 -1.62
N ALA A 18 2.90 -11.02 -1.03
CA ALA A 18 2.46 -12.34 -1.51
C ALA A 18 1.94 -12.27 -2.95
N CYS A 19 1.18 -11.23 -3.29
CA CYS A 19 0.67 -11.01 -4.63
C CYS A 19 1.81 -10.73 -5.63
N LEU A 20 2.74 -9.84 -5.27
CA LEU A 20 3.92 -9.53 -6.08
C LEU A 20 4.81 -10.76 -6.30
N ALA A 21 4.98 -11.62 -5.29
CA ALA A 21 5.74 -12.86 -5.42
C ALA A 21 5.10 -13.82 -6.43
N ALA A 22 3.77 -13.99 -6.40
CA ALA A 22 3.08 -14.84 -7.37
C ALA A 22 3.24 -14.31 -8.82
N PHE A 23 3.08 -13.01 -9.03
CA PHE A 23 3.27 -12.41 -10.35
C PHE A 23 4.75 -12.42 -10.80
N ALA A 24 5.70 -12.32 -9.86
CA ALA A 24 7.11 -12.43 -10.17
C ALA A 24 7.45 -13.82 -10.74
N GLU A 25 6.91 -14.90 -10.15
CA GLU A 25 7.12 -16.25 -10.66
C GLU A 25 6.53 -16.44 -12.06
N ILE A 26 5.33 -15.90 -12.31
CA ILE A 26 4.72 -15.90 -13.65
C ILE A 26 5.61 -15.13 -14.64
N ALA A 27 6.08 -13.94 -14.28
CA ALA A 27 6.95 -13.13 -15.14
C ALA A 27 8.28 -13.83 -15.44
N ARG A 28 8.88 -14.52 -14.45
CA ARG A 28 10.10 -15.33 -14.64
C ARG A 28 9.85 -16.49 -15.60
N ALA A 29 8.74 -17.21 -15.45
CA ALA A 29 8.38 -18.30 -16.35
C ALA A 29 8.26 -17.81 -17.81
N PHE A 30 7.58 -16.68 -18.04
CA PHE A 30 7.49 -16.09 -19.38
C PHE A 30 8.84 -15.57 -19.91
N ALA A 31 9.69 -15.01 -19.05
CA ALA A 31 11.01 -14.56 -19.46
C ALA A 31 11.90 -15.74 -19.90
N VAL A 32 11.94 -16.81 -19.11
CA VAL A 32 12.71 -18.02 -19.44
C VAL A 32 12.16 -18.70 -20.69
N CYS A 33 10.84 -18.90 -20.77
CA CYS A 33 10.20 -19.45 -21.96
C CYS A 33 10.51 -18.61 -23.20
N GLY A 34 10.46 -17.28 -23.07
CA GLY A 34 10.81 -16.34 -24.13
C GLY A 34 12.24 -16.52 -24.65
N CYS A 35 13.21 -16.64 -23.75
CA CYS A 35 14.61 -16.91 -24.09
C CYS A 35 14.77 -18.26 -24.78
N CYS A 36 14.18 -19.34 -24.23
CA CYS A 36 14.27 -20.67 -24.83
C CYS A 36 13.70 -20.71 -26.25
N LEU A 37 12.51 -20.14 -26.45
CA LEU A 37 11.87 -20.07 -27.77
C LEU A 37 12.69 -19.25 -28.77
N SER A 38 13.32 -18.17 -28.31
CA SER A 38 14.20 -17.35 -29.15
C SER A 38 15.46 -18.12 -29.55
N CYS A 39 16.07 -18.87 -28.62
CA CYS A 39 17.21 -19.75 -28.92
C CYS A 39 16.85 -20.85 -29.91
N CYS A 40 15.68 -21.50 -29.74
CA CYS A 40 15.17 -22.50 -30.67
C CYS A 40 14.98 -21.89 -32.06
N GLY A 41 14.35 -20.71 -32.15
CA GLY A 41 14.14 -19.99 -33.40
C GLY A 41 15.45 -19.61 -34.12
N CYS A 42 16.47 -19.18 -33.36
CA CYS A 42 17.80 -18.94 -33.90
C CYS A 42 18.46 -20.22 -34.41
N ALA A 43 18.38 -21.32 -33.65
CA ALA A 43 18.96 -22.61 -34.04
C ALA A 43 18.31 -23.14 -35.34
N THR A 44 16.98 -23.09 -35.44
CA THR A 44 16.27 -23.47 -36.68
C THR A 44 16.68 -22.61 -37.86
N ARG A 45 16.90 -21.30 -37.66
CA ARG A 45 17.29 -20.39 -38.75
C ARG A 45 18.71 -20.65 -39.27
N CYS A 46 19.60 -21.18 -38.42
CA CYS A 46 20.97 -21.52 -38.78
C CYS A 46 21.10 -22.92 -39.39
N CYS A 47 20.23 -23.86 -39.00
CA CYS A 47 20.37 -25.28 -39.34
C CYS A 47 19.44 -25.75 -40.46
N VAL A 48 18.48 -24.91 -40.88
CA VAL A 48 17.41 -25.32 -41.79
C VAL A 48 17.40 -24.42 -43.03
N GLU A 49 17.17 -25.03 -44.19
CA GLU A 49 17.06 -24.32 -45.47
C GLU A 49 15.85 -23.37 -45.49
N PRO A 50 16.00 -22.15 -46.03
CA PRO A 50 14.90 -21.20 -46.15
C PRO A 50 13.72 -21.77 -46.95
N GLY A 51 12.50 -21.58 -46.46
CA GLY A 51 11.27 -22.01 -47.15
C GLY A 51 10.82 -23.45 -46.85
N SER A 52 11.46 -24.13 -45.91
CA SER A 52 10.96 -25.39 -45.36
C SER A 52 10.04 -25.15 -44.16
N ASP A 53 9.16 -26.11 -43.87
CA ASP A 53 8.22 -26.05 -42.74
C ASP A 53 8.93 -25.81 -41.38
N ALA A 54 10.16 -26.32 -41.23
CA ALA A 54 10.96 -26.13 -40.02
C ALA A 54 11.55 -24.71 -39.91
N ALA A 55 11.78 -24.02 -41.03
CA ALA A 55 12.18 -22.62 -41.02
C ALA A 55 11.01 -21.70 -40.59
N ASP A 56 9.79 -22.02 -41.03
CA ASP A 56 8.57 -21.30 -40.62
C ASP A 56 8.27 -21.51 -39.13
N ALA A 57 8.37 -22.75 -38.64
CA ALA A 57 8.28 -23.06 -37.21
C ALA A 57 9.33 -22.28 -36.38
N GLY A 58 10.54 -22.11 -36.91
CA GLY A 58 11.59 -21.29 -36.29
C GLY A 58 11.25 -19.81 -36.19
N ALA A 59 10.64 -19.26 -37.24
CA ALA A 59 10.16 -17.89 -37.25
C ALA A 59 9.03 -17.70 -36.22
N ASP A 60 8.13 -18.67 -36.10
CA ASP A 60 7.04 -18.66 -35.11
C ASP A 60 7.56 -18.78 -33.68
N CYS A 61 8.55 -19.64 -33.42
CA CYS A 61 9.23 -19.69 -32.13
C CYS A 61 9.84 -18.33 -31.76
N SER A 62 10.47 -17.64 -32.70
CA SER A 62 11.04 -16.31 -32.47
C SER A 62 9.97 -15.26 -32.13
N ARG A 63 8.84 -15.28 -32.85
CA ARG A 63 7.70 -14.39 -32.59
C ARG A 63 7.09 -14.65 -31.22
N LEU A 64 6.88 -15.93 -30.89
CA LEU A 64 6.32 -16.34 -29.61
C LEU A 64 7.27 -15.96 -28.46
N GLY A 65 8.58 -16.16 -28.64
CA GLY A 65 9.59 -15.74 -27.67
C GLY A 65 9.57 -14.23 -27.41
N GLY A 66 9.41 -13.44 -28.47
CA GLY A 66 9.20 -11.99 -28.36
C GLY A 66 7.91 -11.62 -27.62
N ALA A 67 6.81 -12.33 -27.87
CA ALA A 67 5.55 -12.12 -27.18
C ALA A 67 5.66 -12.43 -25.67
N CYS A 68 6.27 -13.55 -25.31
CA CYS A 68 6.53 -13.91 -23.91
C CYS A 68 7.38 -12.85 -23.18
N SER A 69 8.39 -12.31 -23.85
CA SER A 69 9.26 -11.25 -23.30
C SER A 69 8.49 -9.94 -23.06
N ARG A 70 7.56 -9.59 -23.95
CA ARG A 70 6.66 -8.43 -23.79
C ARG A 70 5.67 -8.63 -22.64
N ILE A 71 5.10 -9.83 -22.50
CA ILE A 71 4.21 -10.18 -21.39
C ILE A 71 4.97 -10.08 -20.06
N ALA A 72 6.14 -10.68 -19.95
CA ALA A 72 6.98 -10.57 -18.75
C ALA A 72 7.25 -9.10 -18.39
N SER A 73 7.63 -8.29 -19.37
CA SER A 73 7.87 -6.85 -19.18
C SER A 73 6.61 -6.10 -18.73
N ALA A 74 5.44 -6.43 -19.28
CA ALA A 74 4.17 -5.83 -18.86
C ALA A 74 3.81 -6.20 -17.41
N ILE A 75 4.05 -7.45 -17.01
CA ILE A 75 3.84 -7.91 -15.62
C ILE A 75 4.77 -7.14 -14.67
N TYR A 76 6.07 -7.00 -15.00
CA TYR A 76 7.00 -6.23 -14.16
C TYR A 76 6.57 -4.76 -14.00
N ARG A 77 6.08 -4.13 -15.06
CA ARG A 77 5.54 -2.75 -14.99
C ARG A 77 4.28 -2.69 -14.11
N GLY A 78 3.38 -3.66 -14.25
CA GLY A 78 2.18 -3.76 -13.41
C GLY A 78 2.53 -3.91 -11.94
N MET A 79 3.48 -4.80 -11.61
CA MET A 79 4.01 -4.97 -10.26
C MET A 79 4.58 -3.67 -9.68
N TRP A 80 5.32 -2.91 -10.49
CA TRP A 80 5.86 -1.61 -10.07
C TRP A 80 4.75 -0.61 -9.72
N HIS A 81 3.69 -0.55 -10.53
CA HIS A 81 2.54 0.31 -10.24
C HIS A 81 1.81 -0.09 -8.96
N VAL A 82 1.52 -1.38 -8.78
CA VAL A 82 0.85 -1.89 -7.56
C VAL A 82 1.66 -1.54 -6.32
N ARG A 83 2.98 -1.73 -6.38
CA ARG A 83 3.89 -1.37 -5.28
C ARG A 83 3.83 0.12 -4.95
N ASN A 84 3.89 1.00 -5.95
CA ASN A 84 3.84 2.44 -5.71
C ASN A 84 2.51 2.90 -5.13
N VAL A 85 1.39 2.36 -5.62
CA VAL A 85 0.06 2.67 -5.07
C VAL A 85 -0.02 2.22 -3.60
N ALA A 86 0.46 1.01 -3.29
CA ALA A 86 0.48 0.49 -1.92
C ALA A 86 1.32 1.39 -0.99
N ILE A 87 2.53 1.77 -1.42
CA ILE A 87 3.40 2.68 -0.66
C ILE A 87 2.71 4.03 -0.45
N ALA A 88 2.10 4.61 -1.49
CA ALA A 88 1.40 5.88 -1.38
C ALA A 88 0.23 5.83 -0.38
N CYS A 89 -0.59 4.78 -0.42
CA CYS A 89 -1.70 4.59 0.51
C CYS A 89 -1.23 4.43 1.96
N MET A 90 -0.21 3.59 2.19
CA MET A 90 0.36 3.41 3.54
C MET A 90 1.01 4.70 4.06
N SER A 91 1.71 5.44 3.19
CA SER A 91 2.32 6.72 3.56
C SER A 91 1.27 7.77 3.92
N ALA A 92 0.16 7.82 3.18
CA ALA A 92 -0.96 8.71 3.46
C ALA A 92 -1.65 8.36 4.79
N GLN A 93 -1.84 7.07 5.09
CA GLN A 93 -2.37 6.62 6.38
C GLN A 93 -1.46 7.03 7.53
N MET A 94 -0.14 6.81 7.41
CA MET A 94 0.82 7.21 8.43
C MET A 94 0.84 8.74 8.65
N ALA A 95 0.72 9.53 7.58
CA ALA A 95 0.62 10.98 7.70
C ALA A 95 -0.65 11.40 8.44
N TYR A 96 -1.80 10.82 8.07
CA TYR A 96 -3.08 11.10 8.73
C TYR A 96 -3.06 10.70 10.22
N GLU A 97 -2.51 9.54 10.55
CA GLU A 97 -2.37 9.07 11.93
C GLU A 97 -1.37 9.91 12.75
N ALA A 98 -0.36 10.50 12.11
CA ALA A 98 0.57 11.42 12.77
C ALA A 98 -0.09 12.77 13.12
N ASP A 99 -1.07 13.21 12.31
CA ASP A 99 -1.83 14.44 12.55
C ASP A 99 -3.02 14.25 13.50
N LEU A 100 -3.52 13.02 13.63
CA LEU A 100 -4.66 12.68 14.48
C LEU A 100 -4.53 13.11 15.96
N PRO A 101 -3.37 12.96 16.63
CA PRO A 101 -3.17 13.42 18.01
C PRO A 101 -3.37 14.93 18.16
N HIS A 102 -2.97 15.72 17.16
CA HIS A 102 -3.16 17.17 17.15
C HIS A 102 -4.63 17.54 16.91
N ALA A 103 -5.31 16.83 16.00
CA ALA A 103 -6.72 17.06 15.70
C ALA A 103 -7.66 16.63 16.85
N LEU A 104 -7.39 15.48 17.48
CA LEU A 104 -8.14 15.00 18.65
C LEU A 104 -7.86 15.88 19.87
N GLY A 105 -6.60 16.25 20.12
CA GLY A 105 -6.22 17.18 21.19
C GLY A 105 -6.93 18.53 21.06
N ALA A 106 -6.96 19.10 19.84
CA ALA A 106 -7.68 20.33 19.54
C ALA A 106 -9.19 20.18 19.74
N ARG A 107 -9.81 19.10 19.24
CA ARG A 107 -11.25 18.84 19.45
C ARG A 107 -11.61 18.64 20.93
N THR A 108 -10.80 17.92 21.69
CA THR A 108 -11.02 17.83 23.14
C THR A 108 -10.90 19.20 23.78
N ALA A 109 -9.87 19.98 23.47
CA ALA A 109 -9.70 21.33 24.03
C ALA A 109 -10.91 22.23 23.73
N GLU A 110 -11.48 22.16 22.53
CA GLU A 110 -12.71 22.88 22.16
C GLU A 110 -13.93 22.43 22.98
N ILE A 111 -14.10 21.12 23.20
CA ILE A 111 -15.19 20.57 24.03
C ILE A 111 -15.05 21.02 25.49
N TRP A 112 -13.85 20.90 26.07
CA TRP A 112 -13.56 21.31 27.45
C TRP A 112 -13.72 22.83 27.63
N GLU A 113 -13.32 23.66 26.66
CA GLU A 113 -13.59 25.10 26.68
C GLU A 113 -15.07 25.43 26.59
N GLY A 114 -15.81 24.71 25.74
CA GLY A 114 -17.26 24.85 25.58
C GLY A 114 -17.99 24.56 26.89
N GLU A 115 -17.66 23.45 27.55
CA GLU A 115 -18.21 23.07 28.86
C GLU A 115 -17.82 24.08 29.96
N ALA A 116 -16.58 24.58 29.97
CA ALA A 116 -16.14 25.59 30.94
C ALA A 116 -16.84 26.95 30.73
N LYS A 117 -17.19 27.32 29.49
CA LYS A 117 -17.99 28.52 29.20
C LYS A 117 -19.48 28.31 29.55
N ALA A 118 -20.03 27.13 29.31
CA ALA A 118 -21.40 26.78 29.68
C ALA A 118 -21.60 26.75 31.21
N SER A 119 -20.66 26.16 31.95
CA SER A 119 -20.68 26.12 33.41
C SER A 119 -20.56 27.52 34.04
N ARG A 120 -19.70 28.39 33.50
CA ARG A 120 -19.63 29.80 33.93
C ARG A 120 -20.90 30.61 33.64
N ARG A 121 -21.65 30.28 32.59
CA ARG A 121 -22.98 30.89 32.33
C ARG A 121 -24.06 30.33 33.27
N ALA A 122 -24.00 29.03 33.59
CA ALA A 122 -24.95 28.39 34.50
C ALA A 122 -24.78 28.86 35.96
N TYR A 123 -23.54 29.13 36.40
CA TYR A 123 -23.22 29.56 37.77
C TYR A 123 -22.87 31.05 37.90
N GLY A 124 -22.88 31.82 36.79
CA GLY A 124 -22.48 33.23 36.76
C GLY A 124 -23.63 34.24 36.78
N GLY A 125 -24.86 33.80 37.05
CA GLY A 125 -25.98 34.72 37.31
C GLY A 125 -25.89 35.26 38.73
N GLU A 126 -25.80 36.58 38.86
CA GLU A 126 -25.82 37.35 40.11
C GLU A 126 -26.72 36.75 41.20
N GLY A 127 -26.13 36.45 42.35
CA GLY A 127 -26.86 36.11 43.56
C GLY A 127 -26.00 36.33 44.79
N ARG A 128 -26.19 37.48 45.47
CA ARG A 128 -25.88 37.61 46.89
C ARG A 128 -26.57 36.45 47.63
N GLY A 129 -25.81 35.57 48.24
CA GLY A 129 -26.34 34.47 49.06
C GLY A 129 -25.30 34.07 50.08
N GLU A 130 -25.63 34.27 51.34
CA GLU A 130 -24.76 34.25 52.50
C GLU A 130 -24.04 32.91 52.70
N CYS A 131 -22.77 32.97 53.12
CA CYS A 131 -22.09 31.84 53.76
C CYS A 131 -22.82 31.50 55.07
N GLN A 132 -23.77 30.58 55.03
CA GLN A 132 -24.26 29.93 56.25
C GLN A 132 -23.18 28.98 56.77
N GLN A 133 -22.42 29.46 57.75
CA GLN A 133 -21.66 28.61 58.66
C GLN A 133 -22.66 27.67 59.36
N ALA A 134 -22.56 26.37 59.07
CA ALA A 134 -23.20 25.35 59.88
C ALA A 134 -22.60 25.37 61.29
N ARG A 135 -23.31 26.00 62.24
CA ARG A 135 -23.09 25.80 63.67
C ARG A 135 -23.48 24.36 64.00
N VAL A 136 -22.48 23.55 64.34
CA VAL A 136 -22.69 22.27 65.02
C VAL A 136 -22.91 22.60 66.50
N SER A 137 -24.12 22.35 66.98
CA SER A 137 -24.47 22.35 68.41
C SER A 137 -25.03 20.98 68.75
N GLY A 138 -24.44 20.33 69.76
CA GLY A 138 -24.95 19.10 70.38
C GLY A 138 -23.91 17.99 70.42
#